data_AF-A0A2D6RKR3-F1
#
_entry.id   AF-A0A2D6RKR3-F1
#
_cell.length_a   1.000
_cell.length_b   1.000
_cell.length_c   1.000
_cell.angle_alpha   90.00
_cell.angle_beta   90.00
_cell.angle_gamma   90.00
#
_symmetry.space_group_name_H-M   'P 1'
#
loop_
_entity.id
_entity.type
_entity.pdbx_description
1 polymer ?
#
loop_
_entity_poly.entity_id
_entity_poly.type
_entity_poly.pdbx_seq_one_letter_code
_entity_poly.pdbx_strand_id
1 'polypeptide(L)'
;MVKQFLITRPRYDKHTGYLYSFSKAIIRIIKENKKIHLNELKGSKANRKNVISSLSKQKPTLVFFNGHGNEWTVFGHNDKPILDEENINLTKGKIIYALACDSLTELGEVAVNKGAKAYIGYKDEFMWVGDPSKSSAPDKDKNAIPFRRACHVLIYSLVTGIPVKKAIQKTKGEYRKLIKTYGNSKDDPYGDTPAIGLALSWDMLALDMVGDPKAAF
;
A
#
# COMPACT_ATOMS: atom_id res chain seq x y z
N MET A 1 0.52 24.53 7.58
CA MET A 1 0.04 23.42 8.44
C MET A 1 0.92 22.20 8.24
N VAL A 2 1.26 21.48 9.30
CA VAL A 2 1.97 20.19 9.23
C VAL A 2 0.99 19.13 8.70
N LYS A 3 1.38 18.41 7.63
CA LYS A 3 0.53 17.36 7.06
C LYS A 3 0.56 16.12 7.95
N GLN A 4 -0.57 15.44 8.10
CA GLN A 4 -0.73 14.30 9.00
C GLN A 4 -0.87 13.00 8.19
N PHE A 5 0.08 12.08 8.34
CA PHE A 5 0.12 10.81 7.62
C PHE A 5 0.00 9.63 8.58
N LEU A 6 -0.96 8.73 8.31
CA LEU A 6 -1.14 7.48 9.04
C LEU A 6 -0.70 6.30 8.17
N ILE A 7 0.03 5.36 8.76
CA ILE A 7 0.35 4.08 8.13
C ILE A 7 0.20 2.90 9.10
N THR A 8 -0.43 1.83 8.65
CA THR A 8 -0.41 0.53 9.34
C THR A 8 0.67 -0.37 8.75
N ARG A 9 1.38 -1.08 9.63
CA ARG A 9 2.43 -2.04 9.27
C ARG A 9 2.32 -3.29 10.15
N PRO A 10 1.27 -4.11 9.98
CA PRO A 10 1.21 -5.41 10.62
C PRO A 10 2.38 -6.28 10.15
N ARG A 11 2.77 -7.24 10.98
CA ARG A 11 3.83 -8.22 10.68
C ARG A 11 3.61 -9.45 11.55
N TYR A 12 2.94 -10.45 11.02
CA TYR A 12 2.62 -11.70 11.73
C TYR A 12 2.70 -12.95 10.85
N ASP A 13 2.75 -12.77 9.53
CA ASP A 13 2.92 -13.85 8.56
C ASP A 13 3.95 -13.45 7.49
N LYS A 14 4.13 -14.33 6.49
CA LYS A 14 5.05 -14.10 5.36
C LYS A 14 4.66 -12.84 4.58
N HIS A 15 3.40 -12.72 4.14
CA HIS A 15 2.94 -11.63 3.27
C HIS A 15 3.08 -10.26 3.95
N THR A 16 2.57 -10.13 5.18
CA THR A 16 2.70 -8.90 5.96
C THR A 16 4.16 -8.62 6.34
N GLY A 17 5.02 -9.63 6.43
CA GLY A 17 6.47 -9.48 6.53
C GLY A 17 7.09 -8.72 5.34
N TYR A 18 6.68 -9.04 4.11
CA TYR A 18 7.12 -8.33 2.90
C TYR A 18 6.55 -6.91 2.85
N LEU A 19 5.26 -6.71 3.08
CA LEU A 19 4.64 -5.38 3.09
C LEU A 19 5.26 -4.47 4.17
N TYR A 20 5.52 -5.04 5.35
CA TYR A 20 6.27 -4.36 6.40
C TYR A 20 7.65 -3.93 5.89
N SER A 21 8.37 -4.79 5.17
CA SER A 21 9.68 -4.46 4.63
C SER A 21 9.60 -3.37 3.55
N PHE A 22 8.63 -3.44 2.65
CA PHE A 22 8.49 -2.53 1.51
C PHE A 22 8.33 -1.07 1.93
N SER A 23 7.62 -0.83 3.04
CA SER A 23 7.39 0.51 3.58
C SER A 23 8.56 1.08 4.39
N LYS A 24 9.63 0.32 4.70
CA LYS A 24 10.74 0.83 5.53
C LYS A 24 11.38 2.11 4.97
N ALA A 25 11.64 2.14 3.66
CA ALA A 25 12.34 3.25 3.02
C ALA A 25 11.51 4.54 3.08
N ILE A 26 10.21 4.47 2.81
CA ILE A 26 9.37 5.67 2.85
C ILE A 26 9.22 6.22 4.27
N ILE A 27 9.16 5.35 5.29
CA ILE A 27 9.13 5.76 6.69
C ILE A 27 10.37 6.57 7.07
N ARG A 28 11.55 6.15 6.60
CA ARG A 28 12.79 6.91 6.82
C ARG A 28 12.72 8.30 6.18
N ILE A 29 12.32 8.36 4.91
CA ILE A 29 12.17 9.62 4.16
C ILE A 29 11.21 10.57 4.88
N ILE A 30 10.07 10.06 5.37
CA ILE A 30 9.07 10.89 6.06
C ILE A 30 9.59 11.38 7.41
N LYS A 31 10.29 10.55 8.19
CA LYS A 31 10.85 10.95 9.48
C LYS A 31 11.89 12.07 9.37
N GLU A 32 12.61 12.12 8.25
CA GLU A 32 13.55 13.20 7.93
C GLU A 32 12.82 14.48 7.45
N ASN A 33 11.54 14.38 7.08
CA ASN A 33 10.73 15.50 6.59
C ASN A 33 9.94 16.20 7.71
N LYS A 34 10.43 17.36 8.17
CA LYS A 34 9.80 18.18 9.23
C LYS A 34 8.40 18.72 8.88
N LYS A 35 7.92 18.61 7.63
CA LYS A 35 6.59 19.09 7.20
C LYS A 35 5.50 18.03 7.32
N ILE A 36 5.85 16.78 7.62
CA ILE A 36 4.91 15.66 7.74
C ILE A 36 5.04 15.05 9.13
N HIS A 37 3.92 14.98 9.85
CA HIS A 37 3.83 14.18 11.07
C HIS A 37 3.39 12.77 10.71
N LEU A 38 4.22 11.79 11.08
CA LEU A 38 3.98 10.37 10.83
C LEU A 38 3.40 9.71 12.09
N ASN A 39 2.22 9.12 11.96
CA ASN A 39 1.72 8.12 12.89
C ASN A 39 1.85 6.72 12.30
N GLU A 40 2.64 5.88 12.97
CA GLU A 40 3.02 4.56 12.50
C GLU A 40 2.50 3.47 13.46
N LEU A 41 1.51 2.71 13.01
CA LEU A 41 0.92 1.59 13.76
C LEU A 41 1.62 0.28 13.36
N LYS A 42 2.65 -0.13 14.12
CA LYS A 42 3.46 -1.34 13.85
C LYS A 42 2.95 -2.59 14.56
N GLY A 43 3.07 -3.74 13.90
CA GLY A 43 2.83 -5.06 14.50
C GLY A 43 1.44 -5.11 15.14
N SER A 44 1.36 -5.52 16.40
CA SER A 44 0.11 -5.58 17.16
C SER A 44 -0.59 -4.22 17.34
N LYS A 45 0.09 -3.09 17.12
CA LYS A 45 -0.56 -1.76 17.12
C LYS A 45 -1.42 -1.51 15.89
N ALA A 46 -1.24 -2.26 14.80
CA ALA A 46 -2.12 -2.22 13.62
C ALA A 46 -3.42 -2.98 13.93
N ASN A 47 -4.24 -2.41 14.82
CA ASN A 47 -5.52 -2.97 15.25
C ASN A 47 -6.63 -1.92 15.19
N ARG A 48 -7.89 -2.37 15.22
CA ARG A 48 -9.09 -1.53 15.06
C ARG A 48 -9.11 -0.34 16.02
N LYS A 49 -8.87 -0.58 17.32
CA LYS A 49 -8.89 0.47 18.35
C LYS A 49 -7.91 1.59 18.02
N ASN A 50 -6.68 1.25 17.65
CA ASN A 50 -5.66 2.24 17.33
C ASN A 50 -5.92 2.94 15.99
N VAL A 51 -6.44 2.24 14.98
CA VAL A 51 -6.82 2.84 13.70
C VAL A 51 -7.95 3.85 13.90
N ILE A 52 -9.02 3.48 14.60
CA ILE A 52 -10.14 4.39 14.92
C ILE A 52 -9.64 5.61 15.70
N SER A 53 -8.81 5.40 16.73
CA SER A 53 -8.22 6.49 17.52
C SER A 53 -7.37 7.43 16.65
N SER A 54 -6.59 6.88 15.71
CA SER A 54 -5.72 7.66 14.83
C SER A 54 -6.53 8.48 13.80
N LEU A 55 -7.52 7.85 13.16
CA LEU A 55 -8.38 8.51 12.18
C LEU A 55 -9.20 9.66 12.79
N SER A 56 -9.68 9.49 14.03
CA SER A 56 -10.52 10.47 14.72
C SER A 56 -9.73 11.59 15.40
N LYS A 57 -8.67 11.27 16.15
CA LYS A 57 -7.96 12.23 17.01
C LYS A 57 -6.87 12.98 16.28
N GLN A 58 -6.10 12.30 15.42
CA GLN A 58 -4.96 12.89 14.73
C GLN A 58 -5.31 13.45 13.35
N LYS A 59 -6.50 13.10 12.83
CA LYS A 59 -7.09 13.64 11.60
C LYS A 59 -6.10 13.60 10.41
N PRO A 60 -5.52 12.43 10.07
CA PRO A 60 -4.66 12.30 8.91
C PRO A 60 -5.39 12.68 7.62
N THR A 61 -4.70 13.33 6.68
CA THR A 61 -5.24 13.62 5.34
C THR A 61 -4.81 12.59 4.29
N LEU A 62 -3.75 11.82 4.59
CA LEU A 62 -3.34 10.63 3.84
C LEU A 62 -3.23 9.44 4.81
N VAL A 63 -3.79 8.30 4.39
CA VAL A 63 -3.77 7.05 5.16
C VAL A 63 -3.29 5.92 4.27
N PHE A 64 -2.30 5.16 4.73
CA PHE A 64 -1.77 3.99 4.03
C PHE A 64 -1.99 2.73 4.86
N PHE A 65 -2.93 1.87 4.44
CA PHE A 65 -3.12 0.58 5.05
C PHE A 65 -2.27 -0.50 4.36
N ASN A 66 -1.49 -1.23 5.14
CA ASN A 66 -0.85 -2.48 4.69
C ASN A 66 -1.49 -3.64 5.45
N GLY A 67 -1.75 -4.74 4.75
CA GLY A 67 -2.27 -5.96 5.34
C GLY A 67 -2.91 -6.85 4.30
N HIS A 68 -3.57 -7.90 4.77
CA HIS A 68 -4.51 -8.64 3.95
C HIS A 68 -5.77 -7.81 3.70
N GLY A 69 -6.57 -8.24 2.73
CA GLY A 69 -7.85 -7.63 2.43
C GLY A 69 -8.80 -8.59 1.75
N ASN A 70 -10.04 -8.16 1.66
CA ASN A 70 -11.01 -8.64 0.70
C ASN A 70 -11.83 -7.44 0.22
N GLU A 71 -12.87 -7.70 -0.57
CA GLU A 71 -13.77 -6.71 -1.14
C GLU A 71 -14.30 -5.70 -0.11
N TRP A 72 -14.54 -6.13 1.14
CA TRP A 72 -15.26 -5.36 2.17
C TRP A 72 -14.40 -4.94 3.36
N THR A 73 -13.19 -5.49 3.50
CA THR A 73 -12.40 -5.36 4.73
C THR A 73 -10.92 -5.23 4.44
N VAL A 74 -10.26 -4.29 5.12
CA VAL A 74 -8.79 -4.31 5.29
C VAL A 74 -8.47 -4.86 6.67
N PHE A 75 -7.53 -5.82 6.70
CA PHE A 75 -7.11 -6.50 7.91
C PHE A 75 -5.80 -5.93 8.49
N GLY A 76 -5.72 -5.91 9.81
CA GLY A 76 -4.55 -5.52 10.57
C GLY A 76 -3.78 -6.75 11.05
N HIS A 77 -3.31 -6.69 12.30
CA HIS A 77 -2.58 -7.79 12.93
C HIS A 77 -3.46 -9.03 13.13
N ASN A 78 -2.94 -10.21 12.79
CA ASN A 78 -3.60 -11.52 12.92
C ASN A 78 -4.99 -11.54 12.26
N ASP A 79 -5.09 -11.01 11.04
CA ASP A 79 -6.32 -10.95 10.25
C ASP A 79 -7.52 -10.34 10.99
N LYS A 80 -7.26 -9.43 11.94
CA LYS A 80 -8.33 -8.69 12.60
C LYS A 80 -8.75 -7.49 11.76
N PRO A 81 -10.04 -7.33 11.43
CA PRO A 81 -10.54 -6.19 10.69
C PRO A 81 -10.10 -4.85 11.30
N ILE A 82 -9.64 -3.91 10.47
CA ILE A 82 -9.25 -2.56 10.89
C ILE A 82 -9.99 -1.46 10.14
N LEU A 83 -10.45 -1.73 8.93
CA LEU A 83 -11.30 -0.86 8.14
C LEU A 83 -12.35 -1.72 7.42
N ASP A 84 -13.61 -1.40 7.65
CA ASP A 84 -14.81 -2.04 7.09
C ASP A 84 -16.00 -1.09 7.24
N GLU A 85 -17.20 -1.52 6.86
CA GLU A 85 -18.40 -0.67 6.87
C GLU A 85 -18.67 -0.01 8.23
N GLU A 86 -18.38 -0.70 9.35
CA GLU A 86 -18.61 -0.19 10.70
C GLU A 86 -17.88 1.13 10.99
N ASN A 87 -16.70 1.31 10.41
CA ASN A 87 -15.85 2.48 10.68
C ASN A 87 -15.43 3.25 9.43
N ILE A 88 -15.94 2.88 8.25
CA ILE A 88 -15.59 3.48 6.96
C ILE A 88 -15.86 4.99 6.92
N ASN A 89 -16.86 5.48 7.65
CA ASN A 89 -17.18 6.91 7.78
C ASN A 89 -15.99 7.75 8.30
N LEU A 90 -15.05 7.13 9.03
CA LEU A 90 -13.84 7.79 9.50
C LEU A 90 -12.86 8.13 8.37
N THR A 91 -13.04 7.60 7.15
CA THR A 91 -12.25 7.94 5.96
C THR A 91 -12.65 9.29 5.34
N LYS A 92 -13.76 9.89 5.79
CA LYS A 92 -14.24 11.18 5.27
C LYS A 92 -13.15 12.25 5.23
N GLY A 93 -13.01 12.87 4.05
CA GLY A 93 -12.05 13.94 3.75
C GLY A 93 -10.61 13.48 3.54
N LYS A 94 -10.33 12.17 3.50
CA LYS A 94 -8.97 11.60 3.44
C LYS A 94 -8.69 10.95 2.09
N ILE A 95 -7.41 10.90 1.73
CA ILE A 95 -6.92 10.03 0.67
C ILE A 95 -6.52 8.70 1.32
N ILE A 96 -7.12 7.61 0.88
CA ILE A 96 -6.83 6.27 1.36
C ILE A 96 -6.03 5.53 0.29
N TYR A 97 -4.92 4.92 0.69
CA TYR A 97 -4.22 3.91 -0.08
C TYR A 97 -4.25 2.61 0.71
N ALA A 98 -4.82 1.55 0.15
CA ALA A 98 -4.81 0.21 0.71
C ALA A 98 -3.97 -0.71 -0.18
N LEU A 99 -2.86 -1.22 0.37
CA LEU A 99 -2.15 -2.36 -0.19
C LEU A 99 -2.72 -3.60 0.50
N ALA A 100 -3.90 -4.00 0.01
CA ALA A 100 -4.74 -5.08 0.51
C ALA A 100 -5.61 -5.62 -0.66
N CYS A 101 -5.68 -6.94 -0.81
CA CYS A 101 -6.37 -7.61 -1.92
C CYS A 101 -7.84 -7.19 -2.00
N ASP A 102 -8.33 -7.01 -3.24
CA ASP A 102 -9.75 -6.79 -3.60
C ASP A 102 -10.44 -5.56 -2.98
N SER A 103 -9.73 -4.82 -2.13
CA SER A 103 -10.29 -3.73 -1.33
C SER A 103 -10.80 -2.55 -2.15
N LEU A 104 -10.46 -2.47 -3.45
CA LEU A 104 -11.00 -1.47 -4.34
C LEU A 104 -12.36 -1.85 -4.94
N THR A 105 -12.73 -3.13 -4.93
CA THR A 105 -13.94 -3.64 -5.60
C THR A 105 -15.21 -3.09 -4.96
N GLU A 106 -15.34 -3.18 -3.63
CA GLU A 106 -16.53 -2.69 -2.90
C GLU A 106 -16.17 -1.61 -1.88
N LEU A 107 -15.22 -1.89 -0.97
CA LEU A 107 -14.85 -1.00 0.12
C LEU A 107 -14.38 0.39 -0.36
N GLY A 108 -13.69 0.44 -1.49
CA GLY A 108 -13.26 1.68 -2.12
C GLY A 108 -14.41 2.59 -2.52
N GLU A 109 -15.42 2.04 -3.20
CA GLU A 109 -16.62 2.78 -3.61
C GLU A 109 -17.42 3.25 -2.39
N VAL A 110 -17.60 2.36 -1.40
CA VAL A 110 -18.25 2.70 -0.14
C VAL A 110 -17.52 3.84 0.57
N ALA A 111 -16.19 3.81 0.63
CA ALA A 111 -15.40 4.88 1.26
C ALA A 111 -15.64 6.24 0.60
N VAL A 112 -15.62 6.30 -0.73
CA VAL A 112 -15.86 7.54 -1.48
C VAL A 112 -17.30 8.02 -1.31
N ASN A 113 -18.28 7.12 -1.37
CA ASN A 113 -19.69 7.45 -1.12
C ASN A 113 -19.92 8.00 0.30
N LYS A 114 -19.13 7.57 1.28
CA LYS A 114 -19.13 8.13 2.65
C LYS A 114 -18.22 9.36 2.82
N GLY A 115 -17.63 9.84 1.74
CA GLY A 115 -16.94 11.13 1.65
C GLY A 115 -15.42 11.07 1.77
N ALA A 116 -14.78 9.91 1.58
CA ALA A 116 -13.34 9.87 1.31
C ALA A 116 -13.04 10.70 0.04
N LYS A 117 -11.89 11.38 0.01
CA LYS A 117 -11.50 12.17 -1.18
C LYS A 117 -11.17 11.25 -2.34
N ALA A 118 -10.42 10.19 -2.06
CA ALA A 118 -10.06 9.17 -3.02
C ALA A 118 -9.69 7.89 -2.26
N TYR A 119 -9.95 6.75 -2.90
CA TYR A 119 -9.49 5.44 -2.44
C TYR A 119 -8.64 4.81 -3.55
N ILE A 120 -7.44 4.38 -3.19
CA ILE A 120 -6.47 3.76 -4.08
C ILE A 120 -6.25 2.35 -3.56
N GLY A 121 -6.35 1.35 -4.42
CA GLY A 121 -6.22 -0.04 -4.04
C GLY A 121 -6.12 -0.96 -5.24
N TYR A 122 -6.38 -2.23 -5.02
CA TYR A 122 -6.34 -3.27 -6.05
C TYR A 122 -7.75 -3.85 -6.24
N LYS A 123 -8.15 -4.03 -7.50
CA LYS A 123 -9.42 -4.69 -7.88
C LYS A 123 -9.34 -6.22 -7.84
N ASP A 124 -8.18 -6.74 -7.45
CA ASP A 124 -7.86 -8.16 -7.41
C ASP A 124 -6.76 -8.39 -6.35
N GLU A 125 -6.27 -9.62 -6.22
CA GLU A 125 -5.14 -9.97 -5.36
C GLU A 125 -3.89 -9.16 -5.72
N PHE A 126 -3.16 -8.71 -4.68
CA PHE A 126 -1.81 -8.17 -4.85
C PHE A 126 -0.80 -9.31 -4.83
N MET A 127 -0.08 -9.49 -5.93
CA MET A 127 0.90 -10.56 -6.07
C MET A 127 2.32 -10.08 -5.84
N TRP A 128 3.14 -10.96 -5.26
CA TRP A 128 4.57 -10.78 -5.27
C TRP A 128 5.26 -12.14 -5.32
N VAL A 129 6.41 -12.16 -5.98
CA VAL A 129 7.27 -13.34 -6.04
C VAL A 129 8.46 -13.07 -5.14
N GLY A 130 8.79 -14.04 -4.30
CA GLY A 130 9.97 -13.95 -3.46
C GLY A 130 10.60 -15.30 -3.20
N ASP A 131 11.91 -15.26 -2.94
CA ASP A 131 12.73 -16.42 -2.65
C ASP A 131 12.30 -17.02 -1.30
N PRO A 132 11.78 -18.28 -1.26
CA PRO A 132 11.34 -18.92 -0.02
C PRO A 132 12.44 -18.93 1.07
N SER A 133 13.71 -19.03 0.67
CA SER A 133 14.87 -19.00 1.57
C SER A 133 15.12 -17.63 2.20
N LYS A 134 14.51 -16.56 1.68
CA LYS A 134 14.63 -15.18 2.16
C LYS A 134 13.41 -14.70 2.92
N SER A 135 12.42 -15.56 3.15
CA SER A 135 11.18 -15.22 3.87
C SER A 135 11.39 -14.59 5.26
N SER A 136 12.47 -14.95 5.96
CA SER A 136 12.86 -14.36 7.25
C SER A 136 13.57 -13.00 7.13
N ALA A 137 14.08 -12.64 5.94
CA ALA A 137 14.75 -11.38 5.63
C ALA A 137 14.24 -10.75 4.31
N PRO A 138 12.95 -10.31 4.24
CA PRO A 138 12.34 -9.81 3.00
C PRO A 138 13.04 -8.60 2.35
N ASP A 139 13.83 -7.84 3.11
CA ASP A 139 14.64 -6.74 2.58
C ASP A 139 15.81 -7.21 1.69
N LYS A 140 16.31 -8.43 1.93
CA LYS A 140 17.41 -9.05 1.19
C LYS A 140 16.93 -9.90 0.01
N ASP A 141 15.63 -10.13 -0.11
CA ASP A 141 15.05 -10.85 -1.23
C ASP A 141 15.12 -10.01 -2.51
N LYS A 142 15.82 -10.54 -3.52
CA LYS A 142 16.00 -9.89 -4.81
C LYS A 142 14.75 -10.01 -5.68
N ASN A 143 14.06 -11.14 -5.62
CA ASN A 143 12.85 -11.40 -6.40
C ASN A 143 11.72 -10.42 -6.01
N ALA A 144 11.69 -10.00 -4.75
CA ALA A 144 10.71 -9.04 -4.25
C ALA A 144 11.03 -7.56 -4.56
N ILE A 145 12.22 -7.24 -5.09
CA ILE A 145 12.67 -5.87 -5.38
C ILE A 145 11.71 -5.12 -6.32
N PRO A 146 11.22 -5.70 -7.43
CA PRO A 146 10.33 -5.01 -8.37
C PRO A 146 9.05 -4.53 -7.71
N PHE A 147 8.39 -5.41 -6.94
CA PHE A 147 7.16 -5.11 -6.23
C PHE A 147 7.38 -4.00 -5.18
N ARG A 148 8.49 -4.10 -4.43
CA ARG A 148 8.91 -3.05 -3.50
C ARG A 148 9.09 -1.69 -4.18
N ARG A 149 9.70 -1.67 -5.38
CA ARG A 149 9.92 -0.44 -6.15
C ARG A 149 8.61 0.18 -6.62
N ALA A 150 7.70 -0.61 -7.17
CA ALA A 150 6.38 -0.12 -7.59
C ALA A 150 5.58 0.46 -6.40
N CYS A 151 5.51 -0.28 -5.29
CA CYS A 151 4.88 0.19 -4.05
C CYS A 151 5.53 1.50 -3.54
N HIS A 152 6.86 1.60 -3.59
CA HIS A 152 7.58 2.81 -3.20
C HIS A 152 7.20 4.00 -4.08
N VAL A 153 7.16 3.85 -5.41
CA VAL A 153 6.81 4.94 -6.34
C VAL A 153 5.43 5.50 -6.02
N LEU A 154 4.45 4.64 -5.73
CA LEU A 154 3.11 5.07 -5.38
C LEU A 154 3.08 5.89 -4.09
N ILE A 155 3.54 5.32 -2.98
CA ILE A 155 3.48 6.01 -1.69
C ILE A 155 4.36 7.26 -1.68
N TYR A 156 5.54 7.23 -2.30
CA TYR A 156 6.41 8.39 -2.44
C TYR A 156 5.70 9.53 -3.21
N SER A 157 5.01 9.20 -4.30
CA SER A 157 4.27 10.20 -5.06
C SER A 157 3.15 10.83 -4.22
N LEU A 158 2.38 10.04 -3.48
CA LEU A 158 1.32 10.54 -2.62
C LEU A 158 1.85 11.45 -1.51
N VAL A 159 2.89 11.04 -0.78
CA VAL A 159 3.42 11.83 0.35
C VAL A 159 4.12 13.11 -0.10
N THR A 160 4.58 13.17 -1.36
CA THR A 160 5.17 14.39 -1.95
C THR A 160 4.12 15.33 -2.55
N GLY A 161 2.82 14.99 -2.46
CA GLY A 161 1.72 15.84 -2.90
C GLY A 161 1.42 15.74 -4.40
N ILE A 162 1.86 14.67 -5.07
CA ILE A 162 1.45 14.41 -6.45
C ILE A 162 -0.03 13.99 -6.45
N PRO A 163 -0.88 14.55 -7.35
CA PRO A 163 -2.28 14.17 -7.44
C PRO A 163 -2.48 12.67 -7.68
N VAL A 164 -3.53 12.08 -7.11
CA VAL A 164 -3.79 10.62 -7.12
C VAL A 164 -3.65 10.01 -8.52
N LYS A 165 -4.33 10.56 -9.53
CA LYS A 165 -4.27 10.01 -10.90
C LYS A 165 -2.85 9.99 -11.46
N LYS A 166 -2.06 11.04 -11.19
CA LYS A 166 -0.67 11.13 -11.64
C LYS A 166 0.24 10.18 -10.86
N ALA A 167 -0.02 9.94 -9.58
CA ALA A 167 0.70 8.95 -8.78
C ALA A 167 0.49 7.54 -9.35
N ILE A 168 -0.76 7.15 -9.67
CA ILE A 168 -1.07 5.85 -10.28
C ILE A 168 -0.42 5.72 -11.66
N GLN A 169 -0.49 6.74 -12.51
CA GLN A 169 0.16 6.74 -13.82
C GLN A 169 1.68 6.53 -13.71
N LYS A 170 2.34 7.18 -12.75
CA LYS A 170 3.77 6.98 -12.46
C LYS A 170 4.04 5.53 -12.04
N THR A 171 3.23 4.98 -11.14
CA THR A 171 3.38 3.59 -10.68
C THR A 171 3.16 2.59 -11.81
N LYS A 172 2.11 2.73 -12.63
CA LYS A 172 1.91 1.91 -13.84
C LYS A 172 3.06 2.07 -14.84
N GLY A 173 3.68 3.24 -14.93
CA GLY A 173 4.91 3.47 -15.69
C GLY A 173 6.09 2.66 -15.14
N GLU A 174 6.28 2.62 -13.83
CA GLU A 174 7.32 1.80 -13.18
C GLU A 174 7.06 0.30 -13.38
N TYR A 175 5.82 -0.18 -13.27
CA TYR A 175 5.48 -1.57 -13.62
C TYR A 175 5.88 -1.91 -15.05
N ARG A 176 5.51 -1.09 -16.05
CA ARG A 176 5.91 -1.32 -17.46
C ARG A 176 7.42 -1.35 -17.63
N LYS A 177 8.15 -0.48 -16.93
CA LYS A 177 9.62 -0.47 -16.95
C LYS A 177 10.16 -1.77 -16.38
N LEU A 178 9.68 -2.17 -15.19
CA LEU A 178 10.11 -3.39 -14.51
C LEU A 178 9.84 -4.63 -15.37
N ILE A 179 8.63 -4.78 -15.93
CA ILE A 179 8.26 -5.88 -16.83
C ILE A 179 9.21 -5.99 -18.03
N LYS A 180 9.66 -4.86 -18.59
CA LYS A 180 10.60 -4.84 -19.72
C LYS A 180 12.04 -5.17 -19.31
N THR A 181 12.44 -4.79 -18.10
CA THR A 181 13.84 -4.91 -17.65
C THR A 181 14.14 -6.17 -16.87
N TYR A 182 13.15 -6.74 -16.18
CA TYR A 182 13.28 -8.01 -15.47
C TYR A 182 13.26 -9.14 -16.48
N GLY A 183 14.22 -10.07 -16.36
CA GLY A 183 14.32 -11.23 -17.26
C GLY A 183 15.61 -11.38 -18.04
N ASN A 184 16.68 -10.68 -17.64
CA ASN A 184 18.02 -11.12 -18.01
C ASN A 184 18.53 -12.15 -16.98
N SER A 185 19.39 -13.07 -17.41
CA SER A 185 19.91 -14.16 -16.57
C SER A 185 20.69 -13.70 -15.32
N LYS A 186 21.12 -12.43 -15.25
CA LYS A 186 21.78 -11.87 -14.06
C LYS A 186 20.77 -11.44 -12.98
N ASP A 187 19.56 -11.08 -13.39
CA ASP A 187 18.47 -10.66 -12.51
C ASP A 187 17.59 -11.83 -12.04
N ASP A 188 17.80 -13.02 -12.61
CA ASP A 188 17.04 -14.23 -12.31
C ASP A 188 17.93 -15.46 -12.08
N PRO A 189 18.61 -15.54 -10.92
CA PRO A 189 19.45 -16.68 -10.60
C PRO A 189 18.67 -17.98 -10.34
N TYR A 190 17.32 -17.92 -10.27
CA TYR A 190 16.48 -19.04 -9.84
C TYR A 190 15.41 -19.47 -10.88
N GLY A 191 15.28 -18.76 -12.01
CA GLY A 191 14.30 -19.07 -13.07
C GLY A 191 12.90 -18.49 -12.82
N ASP A 192 12.74 -17.55 -11.89
CA ASP A 192 11.46 -16.97 -11.48
C ASP A 192 11.00 -15.80 -12.36
N THR A 193 11.77 -15.41 -13.39
CA THR A 193 11.44 -14.31 -14.31
C THR A 193 10.00 -14.39 -14.83
N PRO A 194 9.51 -15.54 -15.34
CA PRO A 194 8.15 -15.61 -15.89
C PRO A 194 7.09 -15.30 -14.83
N ALA A 195 7.27 -15.82 -13.60
CA ALA A 195 6.36 -15.57 -12.48
C ALA A 195 6.41 -14.12 -12.03
N ILE A 196 7.61 -13.51 -11.97
CA ILE A 196 7.76 -12.09 -11.64
C ILE A 196 7.07 -11.22 -12.69
N GLY A 197 7.27 -11.51 -13.98
CA GLY A 197 6.64 -10.78 -15.08
C GLY A 197 5.10 -10.88 -15.05
N LEU A 198 4.58 -12.07 -14.76
CA LEU A 198 3.14 -12.30 -14.59
C LEU A 198 2.59 -11.48 -13.43
N ALA A 199 3.19 -11.60 -12.23
CA ALA A 199 2.75 -10.90 -11.04
C ALA A 199 2.81 -9.37 -11.19
N LEU A 200 3.87 -8.84 -11.81
CA LEU A 200 3.97 -7.40 -12.10
C LEU A 200 2.89 -6.93 -13.09
N SER A 201 2.57 -7.74 -14.09
CA SER A 201 1.53 -7.41 -15.08
C SER A 201 0.15 -7.41 -14.43
N TRP A 202 -0.10 -8.38 -13.56
CA TRP A 202 -1.34 -8.47 -12.77
C TRP A 202 -1.54 -7.26 -11.86
N ASP A 203 -0.56 -6.97 -10.99
CA ASP A 203 -0.64 -5.82 -10.09
C ASP A 203 -0.85 -4.50 -10.84
N MET A 204 -0.19 -4.34 -12.00
CA MET A 204 -0.33 -3.15 -12.83
C MET A 204 -1.77 -2.96 -13.35
N LEU A 205 -2.43 -4.06 -13.71
CA LEU A 205 -3.81 -4.05 -14.19
C LEU A 205 -4.79 -3.84 -13.04
N ALA A 206 -4.57 -4.52 -11.92
CA ALA A 206 -5.42 -4.48 -10.73
C ALA A 206 -5.36 -3.13 -9.98
N LEU A 207 -4.21 -2.44 -9.96
CA LEU A 207 -4.03 -1.15 -9.28
C LEU A 207 -4.88 -0.05 -9.93
N ASP A 208 -5.77 0.58 -9.18
CA ASP A 208 -6.60 1.69 -9.66
C ASP A 208 -7.07 2.61 -8.51
N MET A 209 -8.01 3.52 -8.82
CA MET A 209 -8.66 4.38 -7.83
C MET A 209 -10.15 4.63 -8.10
N VAL A 210 -10.84 5.08 -7.06
CA VAL A 210 -12.16 5.72 -7.12
C VAL A 210 -12.14 7.05 -6.35
N GLY A 211 -13.00 8.00 -6.69
CA GLY A 211 -13.07 9.35 -6.08
C GLY A 211 -12.40 10.46 -6.91
N ASP A 212 -11.87 11.49 -6.25
CA ASP A 212 -11.28 12.67 -6.91
C ASP A 212 -9.86 12.39 -7.44
N PRO A 213 -9.67 12.34 -8.78
CA PRO A 213 -8.35 12.09 -9.38
C PRO A 213 -7.33 13.21 -9.13
N LYS A 214 -7.79 14.41 -8.74
CA LYS A 214 -6.96 15.60 -8.47
C LYS A 214 -6.62 15.74 -6.99
N ALA A 215 -7.19 14.92 -6.11
CA ALA A 215 -6.86 14.94 -4.69
C ALA A 215 -5.35 14.78 -4.47
N ALA A 216 -4.80 15.55 -3.54
CA ALA A 216 -3.39 15.51 -3.16
C ALA A 216 -3.26 15.68 -1.64
N PHE A 217 -2.21 15.10 -1.08
CA PHE A 217 -1.87 15.18 0.35
C PHE A 217 -1.55 16.60 0.79
#